data_AF-A0AAD0TTC6-F1
#
_entry.id   AF-A0AAD0TTC6-F1
#
_cell.length_a   1.000
_cell.length_b   1.000
_cell.length_c   1.000
_cell.angle_alpha   90.00
_cell.angle_beta   90.00
_cell.angle_gamma   90.00
#
_symmetry.space_group_name_H-M   'P 1'
#
loop_
_entity.id
_entity.type
_entity.pdbx_description
1 polymer ?
#
loop_
_entity_poly.entity_id
_entity_poly.type
_entity_poly.pdbx_seq_one_letter_code
_entity_poly.pdbx_strand_id
1 'polypeptide(L)'
;MFITVDKNIILNLFGVDTFYGLESVLDTMSPSLVEYHLSNFLDSDNSSYFDKKNIETTFNVGVYNLHIDYNKNVFIEINEAQKDEQTLSFW
;
A
#
# COMPACT_ATOMS: atom_id res chain seq x y z
N MET A 1 4.89 9.79 3.14
CA MET A 1 4.30 10.14 1.81
C MET A 1 2.97 9.43 1.57
N PHE A 2 2.03 10.02 0.81
CA PHE A 2 0.80 9.35 0.33
C PHE A 2 0.73 9.33 -1.19
N ILE A 3 0.38 8.19 -1.76
CA ILE A 3 0.22 7.99 -3.20
C ILE A 3 -1.16 7.41 -3.48
N THR A 4 -1.88 8.01 -4.43
CA THR A 4 -3.13 7.43 -4.91
C THR A 4 -2.84 6.46 -6.03
N VAL A 5 -3.45 5.29 -5.96
CA VAL A 5 -3.30 4.22 -6.95
C VAL A 5 -4.68 3.86 -7.50
N ASP A 6 -4.75 3.61 -8.81
CA ASP A 6 -5.96 3.07 -9.43
C ASP A 6 -6.25 1.67 -8.86
N LYS A 7 -7.48 1.48 -8.37
CA LYS A 7 -7.91 0.21 -7.79
C LYS A 7 -7.69 -0.97 -8.73
N ASN A 8 -7.84 -0.80 -10.04
CA ASN A 8 -7.70 -1.88 -11.00
C ASN A 8 -6.23 -2.28 -11.14
N ILE A 9 -5.30 -1.32 -11.05
CA ILE A 9 -3.86 -1.61 -11.11
C ILE A 9 -3.45 -2.45 -9.91
N ILE A 10 -3.86 -2.07 -8.69
CA ILE A 10 -3.48 -2.82 -7.49
C ILE A 10 -4.13 -4.21 -7.45
N LEU A 11 -5.42 -4.30 -7.82
CA LEU A 11 -6.14 -5.58 -7.87
C LEU A 11 -5.50 -6.54 -8.88
N ASN A 12 -5.17 -6.04 -10.09
CA ASN A 12 -4.47 -6.83 -11.11
C ASN A 12 -3.06 -7.24 -10.67
N LEU A 13 -2.33 -6.37 -9.97
CA LEU A 13 -0.97 -6.66 -9.48
C LEU A 13 -0.96 -7.86 -8.53
N PHE A 14 -1.98 -7.97 -7.68
CA PHE A 14 -2.15 -9.09 -6.75
C PHE A 14 -3.01 -10.23 -7.31
N GLY A 15 -3.45 -10.14 -8.56
CA GLY A 15 -4.22 -11.19 -9.25
C GLY A 15 -5.60 -11.45 -8.65
N VAL A 16 -6.26 -10.41 -8.13
CA VAL A 16 -7.55 -10.49 -7.45
C VAL A 16 -8.57 -9.53 -8.05
N ASP A 17 -9.86 -9.86 -7.98
CA ASP A 17 -10.92 -9.02 -8.54
C ASP A 17 -11.68 -8.19 -7.47
N THR A 18 -11.40 -8.43 -6.19
CA THR A 18 -12.12 -7.81 -5.07
C THR A 18 -11.19 -7.39 -3.94
N PHE A 19 -11.57 -6.38 -3.16
CA PHE A 19 -10.81 -5.98 -1.97
C PHE A 19 -10.75 -7.07 -0.89
N TYR A 20 -11.77 -7.93 -0.81
CA TYR A 20 -11.73 -9.10 0.05
C TYR A 20 -10.67 -10.12 -0.41
N GLY A 21 -10.55 -10.33 -1.72
CA GLY A 21 -9.47 -11.13 -2.29
C GLY A 21 -8.10 -10.51 -2.01
N LEU A 22 -8.00 -9.18 -2.12
CA LEU A 22 -6.78 -8.44 -1.79
C LEU A 22 -6.37 -8.66 -0.34
N GLU A 23 -7.29 -8.49 0.61
CA GLU A 23 -7.06 -8.78 2.04
C GLU A 23 -6.52 -10.20 2.24
N SER A 24 -7.19 -11.20 1.66
CA SER A 24 -6.74 -12.59 1.75
C SER A 24 -5.35 -12.84 1.14
N VAL A 25 -4.99 -12.14 0.06
CA VAL A 25 -3.65 -12.24 -0.53
C VAL A 25 -2.62 -11.55 0.34
N LEU A 26 -2.92 -10.37 0.87
CA LEU A 26 -2.02 -9.63 1.76
C LEU A 26 -1.73 -10.41 3.06
N ASP A 27 -2.71 -11.14 3.59
CA ASP A 27 -2.54 -11.98 4.79
C ASP A 27 -1.74 -13.26 4.55
N THR A 28 -1.72 -13.76 3.31
CA THR A 28 -1.04 -15.03 2.97
C THR A 28 0.32 -14.82 2.32
N MET A 29 0.53 -13.68 1.68
CA MET A 29 1.79 -13.32 1.03
C MET A 29 2.82 -12.86 2.06
N SER A 30 4.10 -13.15 1.81
CA SER A 30 5.17 -12.65 2.68
C SER A 30 5.21 -11.12 2.67
N PRO A 31 5.30 -10.45 3.84
CA PRO A 31 5.30 -8.99 3.92
C PRO A 31 6.32 -8.33 2.99
N SER A 32 7.55 -8.85 2.90
CA SER A 32 8.61 -8.32 2.04
C SER A 32 8.28 -8.33 0.54
N LEU A 33 7.49 -9.31 0.08
CA LEU A 33 7.05 -9.39 -1.33
C LEU A 33 5.97 -8.36 -1.61
N VAL A 34 5.04 -8.17 -0.67
CA VAL A 34 4.05 -7.10 -0.76
C VAL A 34 4.73 -5.74 -0.76
N GLU A 35 5.69 -5.50 0.14
CA GLU A 35 6.48 -4.27 0.17
C GLU A 35 7.22 -4.02 -1.15
N TYR A 36 7.81 -5.07 -1.75
CA TYR A 36 8.44 -4.98 -3.07
C TYR A 36 7.47 -4.58 -4.17
N HIS A 37 6.24 -5.09 -4.14
CA HIS A 37 5.19 -4.69 -5.09
C HIS A 37 4.74 -3.24 -4.86
N LEU A 38 4.58 -2.83 -3.60
CA LEU A 38 4.15 -1.47 -3.24
C LEU A 38 5.23 -0.42 -3.53
N SER A 39 6.50 -0.77 -3.43
CA SER A 39 7.62 0.14 -3.71
C SER A 39 7.63 0.63 -5.17
N ASN A 40 7.14 -0.18 -6.10
CA ASN A 40 7.05 0.19 -7.51
C ASN A 40 6.07 1.34 -7.78
N PHE A 41 5.15 1.65 -6.85
CA PHE A 41 4.24 2.79 -6.99
C PHE A 41 4.87 4.11 -6.54
N LEU A 42 6.01 4.07 -5.85
CA LEU A 42 6.66 5.26 -5.27
C LEU A 42 7.38 6.12 -6.29
N ASP A 43 7.75 5.54 -7.41
CA ASP A 43 8.34 6.26 -8.54
C ASP A 43 7.29 7.09 -9.30
N SER A 44 6.01 6.99 -8.93
CA SER A 44 4.97 7.85 -9.49
C SER A 44 4.87 9.18 -8.74
N ASP A 45 4.95 10.29 -9.47
CA ASP A 45 4.82 11.68 -8.98
C ASP A 45 3.42 12.03 -8.42
N ASN A 46 2.60 11.02 -8.08
CA ASN A 46 1.20 11.15 -7.70
C ASN A 46 1.03 11.42 -6.20
N SER A 47 1.72 12.44 -5.68
CA SER A 47 1.43 12.93 -4.33
C SER A 47 -0.01 13.45 -4.29
N SER A 48 -0.87 12.79 -3.51
CA SER A 48 -2.30 13.08 -3.48
C SER A 48 -2.73 13.51 -2.09
N TYR A 49 -3.73 14.40 -2.05
CA TYR A 49 -4.34 14.81 -0.79
C TYR A 49 -5.14 13.65 -0.20
N PHE A 50 -4.82 13.28 1.04
CA PHE A 50 -5.41 12.15 1.74
C PHE A 50 -6.04 12.61 3.06
N ASP A 51 -7.34 12.38 3.21
CA ASP A 51 -8.07 12.64 4.46
C ASP A 51 -8.32 11.32 5.20
N LYS A 52 -7.63 11.16 6.34
CA LYS A 52 -7.72 9.96 7.18
C LYS A 52 -9.12 9.68 7.72
N LYS A 53 -10.03 10.68 7.73
CA LYS A 53 -11.41 10.51 8.21
C LYS A 53 -12.29 9.66 7.29
N ASN A 54 -11.93 9.56 6.02
CA ASN A 54 -12.74 8.86 5.01
C ASN A 54 -12.30 7.40 4.80
N ILE A 55 -11.36 6.91 5.61
CA ILE A 55 -10.84 5.54 5.51
C ILE A 55 -11.90 4.55 6.01
N GLU A 56 -12.21 3.57 5.18
CA GLU A 56 -13.03 2.42 5.54
C GLU A 56 -12.13 1.30 6.11
N THR A 57 -11.00 1.03 5.47
CA THR A 57 -10.12 -0.09 5.83
C THR A 57 -8.66 0.29 5.65
N THR A 58 -7.80 -0.22 6.53
CA THR A 58 -6.35 -0.06 6.44
C THR A 58 -5.68 -1.41 6.62
N PHE A 59 -4.80 -1.76 5.68
CA PHE A 59 -3.89 -2.90 5.79
C PHE A 59 -2.50 -2.39 6.09
N ASN A 60 -1.89 -2.88 7.16
CA ASN A 60 -0.54 -2.50 7.54
C ASN A 60 0.43 -3.60 7.10
N VAL A 61 1.40 -3.24 6.27
CA VAL A 61 2.39 -4.17 5.72
C VAL A 61 3.78 -3.56 5.90
N GLY A 62 4.42 -3.93 7.01
CA GLY A 62 5.74 -3.42 7.38
C GLY A 62 5.76 -1.89 7.41
N VAL A 63 6.49 -1.26 6.48
CA VAL A 63 6.63 0.21 6.41
C VAL A 63 5.57 0.91 5.56
N TYR A 64 4.69 0.13 4.93
CA TYR A 64 3.60 0.61 4.08
C TYR A 64 2.25 0.40 4.75
N ASN A 65 1.36 1.38 4.62
CA ASN A 65 -0.06 1.21 4.94
C ASN A 65 -0.87 1.37 3.66
N LEU A 66 -1.74 0.41 3.38
CA LEU A 66 -2.68 0.47 2.29
C LEU A 66 -4.05 0.88 2.85
N HIS A 67 -4.51 2.07 2.46
CA HIS A 67 -5.81 2.59 2.87
C HIS A 67 -6.82 2.50 1.73
N ILE A 68 -8.04 2.11 2.09
CA ILE A 68 -9.19 2.10 1.19
C ILE A 68 -10.25 3.00 1.81
N ASP A 69 -10.77 3.94 1.02
CA ASP A 69 -11.87 4.81 1.43
C ASP A 69 -13.25 4.22 1.09
N TYR A 70 -14.31 4.84 1.62
CA TYR A 70 -15.69 4.43 1.33
C TYR A 70 -16.08 4.54 -0.16
N ASN A 71 -15.33 5.32 -0.95
CA ASN A 71 -15.53 5.47 -2.40
C ASN A 71 -14.72 4.44 -3.21
N LYS A 72 -14.02 3.51 -2.54
CA LYS A 72 -13.15 2.49 -3.15
C LYS A 72 -11.92 3.07 -3.87
N ASN A 73 -11.46 4.23 -3.45
CA ASN A 73 -10.15 4.77 -3.81
C ASN A 73 -9.07 4.13 -2.93
N VAL A 74 -7.89 3.91 -3.51
CA VAL A 74 -6.78 3.23 -2.86
C VAL A 74 -5.63 4.20 -2.67
N PHE A 75 -5.08 4.22 -1.46
CA PHE A 75 -3.97 5.07 -1.07
C PHE A 75 -2.88 4.26 -0.40
N ILE A 76 -1.64 4.49 -0.81
CA ILE A 76 -0.46 3.90 -0.18
C ILE A 76 0.18 5.00 0.67
N GLU A 77 0.23 4.79 1.98
CA GLU A 77 1.02 5.58 2.92
C GLU A 77 2.37 4.89 3.13
N ILE A 78 3.45 5.66 3.03
CA ILE A 78 4.76 5.24 3.54
C ILE A 78 5.04 5.95 4.84
N ASN A 79 5.38 5.16 5.85
CA ASN A 79 5.99 5.65 7.06
C ASN A 79 7.50 5.77 6.86
N GLU A 80 7.96 6.94 6.41
CA GLU A 80 9.38 7.19 6.10
C GLU A 80 10.30 6.98 7.32
N ALA A 81 9.78 7.21 8.53
CA ALA A 81 10.52 6.96 9.77
C ALA A 81 10.95 5.49 9.94
N GLN A 82 10.23 4.53 9.34
CA GLN A 82 10.55 3.11 9.39
C GLN A 82 11.33 2.63 8.16
N LYS A 83 11.32 3.38 7.06
CA LYS A 83 12.09 3.08 5.85
C LYS A 83 13.60 3.20 6.09
N ASP A 84 14.02 4.21 6.85
CA ASP A 84 15.44 4.45 7.15
C ASP A 84 16.03 3.34 8.04
N GLU A 85 15.26 2.75 8.97
CA GLU A 85 15.72 1.63 9.81
C GLU A 85 16.07 0.37 8.99
N GLN A 86 15.34 0.10 7.91
CA GLN A 86 15.61 -1.05 7.05
C GLN A 86 16.86 -0.88 6.18
N THR A 87 17.21 0.37 5.80
CA THR A 87 18.42 0.66 4.99
C THR A 87 19.71 0.66 5.81
N LEU A 88 19.62 0.71 7.15
CA LEU A 88 20.78 0.70 8.05
C LEU A 88 21.31 -0.72 8.37
N SER A 89 20.64 -1.78 7.91
CA SER A 89 21.06 -3.18 8.19
C SER A 89 21.93 -3.83 7.11
N PHE A 90 22.45 -3.05 6.16
CA PHE A 90 23.43 -3.53 5.18
C PHE A 90 24.71 -2.68 5.19
N TRP A 91 25.38 -2.64 6.34
CA TRP A 91 26.82 -2.30 6.45
C TRP A 91 27.46 -3.10 7.56
#